data_AF-A0A8S3JX41-F1
#
_entry.id   AF-A0A8S3JX41-F1
#
_cell.length_a   1.000
_cell.length_b   1.000
_cell.length_c   1.000
_cell.angle_alpha   90.00
_cell.angle_beta   90.00
_cell.angle_gamma   90.00
#
_symmetry.space_group_name_H-M   'P 1'
#
loop_
_entity.id
_entity.type
_entity.pdbx_description
1 polymer ?
#
loop_
_entity_poly.entity_id
_entity_poly.type
_entity_poly.pdbx_seq_one_letter_code
_entity_poly.pdbx_strand_id
1 'polypeptide(L)'
;FFLQELFKTIEDDLRCLCHAHLEVGDRSVFKPNFRDVTPFLDVKPIRCFDEFVSIKGAIESYLDKIFYDYTTASSTDWNTYSEMRNLASQKYGLDLHEPHLPSKTLEQVVH
;
A
#
# COMPACT_ATOMS: atom_id res chain seq x y z
N PHE A 1 -2.53 8.26 -17.44
CA PHE A 1 -3.50 7.16 -17.58
C PHE A 1 -2.88 5.83 -17.14
N PHE A 2 -1.88 5.27 -17.83
CA PHE A 2 -1.31 3.95 -17.48
C PHE A 2 -0.78 3.81 -16.04
N LEU A 3 0.03 4.77 -15.54
CA LEU A 3 0.58 4.68 -14.17
C LEU A 3 -0.50 4.70 -13.08
N GLN A 4 -1.55 5.50 -13.25
CA GLN A 4 -2.64 5.57 -12.28
C GLN A 4 -3.44 4.26 -12.23
N GLU A 5 -3.65 3.62 -13.38
CA GLU A 5 -4.26 2.30 -13.44
C GLU A 5 -3.39 1.23 -12.78
N LEU A 6 -2.06 1.29 -12.96
CA LEU A 6 -1.11 0.40 -12.28
C LEU A 6 -1.19 0.57 -10.76
N PHE A 7 -1.21 1.81 -10.27
CA PHE A 7 -1.24 2.10 -8.83
C PHE A 7 -2.51 1.55 -8.21
N LYS A 8 -3.65 1.81 -8.85
CA LYS A 8 -4.96 1.32 -8.40
C LYS A 8 -5.07 -0.20 -8.46
N THR A 9 -4.47 -0.83 -9.48
CA THR A 9 -4.46 -2.29 -9.60
C THR A 9 -3.72 -2.94 -8.42
N ILE A 10 -2.56 -2.40 -8.03
CA ILE A 10 -1.79 -2.90 -6.88
C ILE A 10 -2.56 -2.66 -5.58
N GLU A 11 -3.15 -1.49 -5.42
CA GLU A 11 -3.96 -1.13 -4.26
C GLU A 11 -5.18 -2.07 -4.07
N ASP A 12 -5.95 -2.32 -5.13
CA ASP A 12 -7.11 -3.23 -5.09
C ASP A 12 -6.69 -4.68 -4.83
N ASP A 13 -5.54 -5.13 -5.37
CA ASP A 13 -4.98 -6.45 -5.06
C ASP A 13 -4.61 -6.60 -3.59
N LEU A 14 -3.91 -5.61 -3.03
CA LEU A 14 -3.54 -5.61 -1.62
C LEU A 14 -4.76 -5.62 -0.71
N ARG A 15 -5.82 -4.89 -1.04
CA ARG A 15 -7.08 -4.92 -0.27
C ARG A 15 -7.71 -6.30 -0.33
N CYS A 16 -7.81 -6.87 -1.53
CA CYS A 16 -8.40 -8.18 -1.73
C CYS A 16 -7.64 -9.25 -0.93
N LEU A 17 -6.30 -9.21 -0.96
CA LEU A 17 -5.46 -10.13 -0.20
C LEU A 17 -5.59 -9.92 1.31
N CYS A 18 -5.66 -8.67 1.78
CA CYS A 18 -5.83 -8.38 3.20
C CYS A 18 -7.18 -8.87 3.71
N HIS A 19 -8.27 -8.62 2.98
CA HIS A 19 -9.60 -9.15 3.32
C HIS A 19 -9.60 -10.69 3.35
N ALA A 20 -9.04 -11.35 2.32
CA ALA A 20 -8.94 -12.81 2.28
C ALA A 20 -8.06 -13.40 3.42
N HIS A 21 -7.07 -12.64 3.90
CA HIS A 21 -6.21 -13.07 5.00
C HIS A 21 -6.91 -12.94 6.36
N LEU A 22 -7.72 -11.90 6.54
CA LEU A 22 -8.50 -11.66 7.77
C LEU A 22 -9.72 -12.58 7.87
N GLU A 23 -10.31 -12.98 6.74
CA GLU A 23 -11.41 -13.95 6.68
C GLU A 23 -10.88 -15.40 6.67
N VAL A 24 -10.34 -15.83 7.82
CA VAL A 24 -9.88 -17.21 8.06
C VAL A 24 -11.08 -18.18 8.08
N GLY A 25 -11.65 -18.47 6.91
CA GLY A 25 -12.81 -19.36 6.79
C GLY A 25 -13.13 -19.77 5.35
N ASP A 26 -12.98 -18.86 4.38
CA ASP A 26 -13.32 -19.13 2.98
C ASP A 26 -12.05 -19.20 2.12
N ARG A 27 -11.33 -20.30 2.27
CA ARG A 27 -10.22 -20.64 1.37
C ARG A 27 -10.80 -21.08 0.03
N SER A 28 -11.20 -20.14 -0.83
CA SER A 28 -11.22 -20.27 -2.31
C SER A 28 -12.42 -19.53 -2.95
N VAL A 29 -12.29 -18.25 -3.30
CA VAL A 29 -12.80 -17.75 -4.62
C VAL A 29 -12.09 -16.49 -5.13
N PHE A 30 -11.30 -15.76 -4.33
CA PHE A 30 -10.55 -14.62 -4.87
C PHE A 30 -9.25 -15.07 -5.53
N LYS A 31 -9.37 -15.52 -6.80
CA LYS A 31 -8.30 -15.44 -7.79
C LYS A 31 -8.58 -14.25 -8.70
N PRO A 32 -8.48 -13.00 -8.21
CA PRO A 32 -8.49 -11.89 -9.11
C PRO A 32 -7.33 -12.09 -10.09
N ASN A 33 -7.65 -12.07 -11.37
CA ASN A 33 -6.71 -12.26 -12.47
C ASN A 33 -5.88 -10.98 -12.61
N PHE A 34 -5.16 -10.61 -11.55
CA PHE A 34 -4.30 -9.46 -11.55
C PHE A 34 -3.15 -9.78 -12.47
N ARG A 35 -3.02 -8.93 -13.50
CA ARG A 35 -1.91 -8.99 -14.43
C ARG A 35 -0.63 -8.87 -13.59
N ASP A 36 0.34 -9.74 -13.83
CA ASP A 36 1.61 -9.66 -13.12
C ASP A 36 2.29 -8.34 -13.48
N VAL A 37 2.35 -7.44 -12.49
CA VAL A 37 2.93 -6.10 -12.63
C VAL A 37 4.31 -6.00 -11.99
N THR A 38 4.81 -7.09 -11.37
CA THR A 38 6.16 -7.13 -10.80
C THR A 38 7.25 -6.73 -11.80
N PRO A 39 7.16 -7.02 -13.12
CA PRO A 39 8.20 -6.59 -14.07
C PRO A 39 8.34 -5.08 -14.18
N PHE A 40 7.30 -4.30 -13.88
CA PHE A 40 7.36 -2.83 -13.88
C PHE A 40 8.05 -2.27 -12.64
N LEU A 41 8.08 -3.03 -11.55
CA LEU A 41 8.69 -2.63 -10.28
C LEU A 41 10.21 -2.84 -10.28
N ASP A 42 10.69 -3.79 -11.09
CA ASP A 42 12.12 -4.05 -11.30
C ASP A 42 12.79 -3.08 -12.29
N VAL A 43 12.01 -2.18 -12.91
CA VAL A 43 12.53 -1.17 -13.83
C VAL A 43 13.39 -0.19 -13.05
N LYS A 44 14.67 -0.13 -13.41
CA LYS A 44 15.60 0.86 -12.84
C LYS A 44 15.09 2.28 -13.06
N PRO A 45 15.39 3.22 -12.14
CA PRO A 45 14.99 4.61 -12.27
C PRO A 45 15.38 5.17 -13.65
N ILE A 46 14.40 5.74 -14.34
CA ILE A 46 14.57 6.33 -15.66
C ILE A 46 14.93 7.79 -15.46
N ARG A 47 16.02 8.24 -16.09
CA ARG A 47 16.40 9.65 -16.09
C ARG A 47 15.50 10.41 -17.05
N CYS A 48 14.67 11.29 -16.52
CA CYS A 48 13.83 12.22 -17.27
C CYS A 48 14.32 13.64 -16.98
N PHE A 49 14.88 14.30 -18.00
CA PHE A 49 15.52 15.62 -17.85
C PHE A 49 16.61 15.59 -16.75
N ASP A 50 16.41 16.34 -15.67
CA ASP A 50 17.32 16.42 -14.53
C ASP A 50 16.88 15.55 -13.34
N GLU A 51 15.77 14.82 -13.46
CA GLU A 51 15.20 14.01 -12.38
C GLU A 51 15.25 12.51 -12.69
N PHE A 52 15.35 11.69 -11.64
CA PHE A 52 15.24 10.24 -11.73
C PHE A 52 13.85 9.82 -11.30
N VAL A 53 13.11 9.17 -12.20
CA VAL A 53 11.76 8.68 -11.94
C VAL A 53 11.80 7.17 -11.79
N SER A 54 11.44 6.69 -10.61
CA SER A 54 11.27 5.27 -10.31
C SER A 54 9.79 4.93 -10.24
N ILE A 55 9.34 3.95 -11.04
CA ILE A 55 7.94 3.46 -10.98
C ILE A 55 7.67 2.89 -9.58
N LYS A 56 8.63 2.13 -9.04
CA LYS A 56 8.58 1.59 -7.68
C LYS A 56 8.39 2.69 -6.64
N GLY A 57 9.25 3.71 -6.65
CA GLY A 57 9.17 4.83 -5.69
C GLY A 57 7.87 5.65 -5.80
N ALA A 58 7.34 5.79 -7.01
CA ALA A 58 6.05 6.45 -7.23
C ALA A 58 4.87 5.65 -6.65
N ILE A 59 4.92 4.31 -6.73
CA ILE A 59 3.92 3.42 -6.15
C ILE A 59 4.02 3.42 -4.63
N GLU A 60 5.23 3.36 -4.08
CA GLU A 60 5.48 3.42 -2.64
C GLU A 60 4.89 4.71 -2.05
N SER A 61 5.23 5.85 -2.65
CA SER A 61 4.70 7.17 -2.23
C SER A 61 3.18 7.27 -2.35
N TYR A 62 2.60 6.67 -3.40
CA TYR A 62 1.15 6.63 -3.59
C TYR A 62 0.46 5.82 -2.49
N LEU A 63 0.96 4.61 -2.23
CA LEU A 63 0.40 3.72 -1.21
C LEU A 63 0.56 4.33 0.19
N ASP A 64 1.71 4.91 0.52
CA ASP A 64 1.92 5.60 1.80
C ASP A 64 0.89 6.72 2.02
N LYS A 65 0.60 7.51 0.98
CA LYS A 65 -0.42 8.56 1.05
C LYS A 65 -1.83 8.00 1.26
N ILE A 66 -2.20 6.99 0.49
CA ILE A 66 -3.53 6.36 0.57
C ILE A 66 -3.73 5.69 1.93
N PHE A 67 -2.71 5.02 2.45
CA PHE A 67 -2.77 4.36 3.74
C PHE A 67 -2.79 5.32 4.92
N TYR A 68 -2.08 6.44 4.82
CA TYR A 68 -2.23 7.55 5.77
C TYR A 68 -3.68 8.05 5.80
N ASP A 69 -4.28 8.31 4.64
CA ASP A 69 -5.66 8.79 4.51
C ASP A 69 -6.66 7.81 5.18
N TYR A 70 -6.52 6.50 4.94
CA TYR A 70 -7.33 5.49 5.62
C TYR A 70 -7.16 5.47 7.14
N THR A 71 -5.93 5.56 7.63
CA THR A 71 -5.65 5.56 9.07
C THR A 71 -6.25 6.79 9.76
N THR A 72 -6.30 7.93 9.07
CA THR A 72 -6.94 9.15 9.57
C THR A 72 -8.47 9.13 9.46
N ALA A 73 -9.03 8.46 8.44
CA ALA A 73 -10.47 8.35 8.24
C ALA A 73 -11.14 7.25 9.08
N SER A 74 -10.41 6.16 9.38
CA SER A 74 -10.83 5.06 10.25
C SER A 74 -9.73 4.74 11.25
N SER A 75 -9.78 5.40 12.41
CA SER A 75 -8.79 5.30 13.50
C SER A 75 -8.70 3.91 14.18
N THR A 76 -9.25 2.85 13.59
CA THR A 76 -9.35 1.50 14.18
C THR A 76 -8.71 0.39 13.33
N ASP A 77 -8.34 0.65 12.07
CA ASP A 77 -7.86 -0.38 11.13
C ASP A 77 -6.33 -0.43 10.95
N TRP A 78 -5.56 -0.09 11.99
CA TRP A 78 -4.09 -0.12 11.93
C TRP A 78 -3.51 -1.52 11.67
N ASN A 79 -4.21 -2.56 12.14
CA ASN A 79 -3.84 -3.97 11.93
C ASN A 79 -4.01 -4.38 10.46
N THR A 80 -5.07 -3.91 9.80
CA THR A 80 -5.33 -4.10 8.37
C THR A 80 -4.21 -3.48 7.52
N TYR A 81 -3.72 -2.31 7.92
CA TYR A 81 -2.62 -1.64 7.23
C TYR A 81 -1.27 -2.36 7.40
N SER A 82 -0.97 -2.84 8.62
CA SER A 82 0.21 -3.67 8.87
C SER A 82 0.26 -4.86 7.90
N GLU A 83 -0.87 -5.54 7.72
CA GLU A 83 -0.92 -6.67 6.80
C GLU A 83 -0.86 -6.29 5.33
N MET A 84 -1.50 -5.20 4.91
CA MET A 84 -1.36 -4.71 3.53
C MET A 84 0.10 -4.37 3.19
N ARG A 85 0.88 -3.84 4.14
CA ARG A 85 2.32 -3.63 3.92
C ARG A 85 3.13 -4.90 3.88
N ASN A 86 2.86 -5.85 4.78
CA ASN A 86 3.50 -7.16 4.74
C ASN A 86 3.27 -7.82 3.37
N LEU A 87 2.03 -7.75 2.86
CA LEU A 87 1.67 -8.25 1.54
C LEU A 87 2.36 -7.49 0.41
N ALA A 88 2.48 -6.16 0.51
CA ALA A 88 3.18 -5.34 -0.48
C ALA A 88 4.67 -5.68 -0.56
N SER A 89 5.32 -5.88 0.59
CA SER A 89 6.72 -6.29 0.65
C SER A 89 6.91 -7.71 0.11
N GLN A 90 6.08 -8.66 0.53
CA GLN A 90 6.20 -10.07 0.12
C GLN A 90 5.88 -10.31 -1.36
N LYS A 91 4.85 -9.64 -1.90
CA LYS A 91 4.37 -9.89 -3.27
C LYS A 91 5.02 -8.99 -4.30
N TYR A 92 5.29 -7.74 -3.94
CA TYR A 92 5.72 -6.69 -4.87
C TYR A 92 7.12 -6.14 -4.56
N GLY A 93 7.73 -6.57 -3.45
CA GLY A 93 9.04 -6.05 -3.03
C GLY A 93 9.03 -4.56 -2.69
N LEU A 94 7.85 -4.00 -2.39
CA LEU A 94 7.67 -2.58 -2.05
C LEU A 94 8.09 -2.34 -0.60
N ASP A 95 8.84 -1.26 -0.37
CA ASP A 95 9.24 -0.80 0.96
C ASP A 95 8.38 0.42 1.31
N LEU A 96 7.38 0.21 2.17
CA LEU A 96 6.43 1.25 2.57
C LEU A 96 6.79 1.73 3.97
N HIS A 97 6.81 3.05 4.17
CA HIS A 97 7.23 3.63 5.44
C HIS A 97 6.29 3.25 6.60
N GLU A 98 6.84 3.08 7.81
CA GLU A 98 6.05 2.84 9.02
C GLU A 98 5.04 3.99 9.22
N PRO A 99 3.78 3.75 9.64
CA PRO A 99 2.89 4.85 9.92
C PRO A 99 3.47 5.50 11.16
N HIS A 100 3.94 6.73 11.07
CA HIS A 100 3.97 7.55 12.25
C HIS A 100 2.50 7.73 12.65
N LEU A 101 1.99 6.78 13.47
CA LEU A 101 0.79 6.99 14.25
C LEU A 101 0.95 8.40 14.83
N PRO A 102 -0.01 9.31 14.63
CA PRO A 102 0.01 10.52 15.42
C PRO A 102 -0.02 10.03 16.86
N SER A 103 1.14 10.12 17.52
CA SER A 103 1.31 9.77 18.92
C SER A 103 0.14 10.42 19.61
N LYS A 104 -0.74 9.61 20.17
CA LYS A 104 -1.87 10.09 20.94
C LYS A 104 -1.33 10.62 22.28
N THR A 105 -0.41 11.58 22.23
CA THR A 105 -0.29 12.58 23.27
C THR A 105 -1.46 13.51 23.04
N LEU A 106 -2.67 13.00 23.31
CA LEU A 106 -3.71 13.89 23.79
C LEU A 106 -3.16 14.38 25.12
N GLU A 107 -2.45 15.50 25.04
CA GLU A 107 -2.14 16.32 26.18
C GLU A 107 -3.42 16.43 26.99
N GLN A 108 -3.37 15.77 28.13
CA GLN A 108 -4.29 15.90 29.24
C GLN A 108 -4.11 17.32 29.78
N VAL A 109 -4.50 18.32 28.99
CA VAL A 109 -4.37 19.74 29.29
C VAL A 109 -5.62 20.46 28.78
N VAL A 110 -6.77 20.13 29.37
CA VAL A 110 -7.81 21.13 29.58
C VAL A 110 -8.42 20.87 30.96
N HIS A 111 -7.85 21.60 31.93
CA HIS A 111 -8.46 22.32 33.05
C HIS A 111 -9.47 21.62 33.99
#